data_AF-A0A0W0VMC4-F1
#
_entry.id   AF-A0A0W0VMC4-F1
#
_cell.length_a   1.000
_cell.length_b   1.000
_cell.length_c   1.000
_cell.angle_alpha   90.00
_cell.angle_beta   90.00
_cell.angle_gamma   90.00
#
_symmetry.space_group_name_H-M   'P 1'
#
loop_
_entity.id
_entity.type
_entity.pdbx_description
1 polymer ?
#
loop_
_entity_poly.entity_id
_entity_poly.type
_entity_poly.pdbx_seq_one_letter_code
_entity_poly.pdbx_strand_id
1 'polypeptide(L)'
;MPGRAIPSISICERKTIMSYTSTLGNPYIAMLTIFILACFVGYYVVWKVTPALHTPLMSVTNAISSIIILGALIAAGSKLTGTTTILGGIAVLIASINIFGGFVVTHRMLRMYRKQ
;
A
#
# COMPACT_ATOMS: atom_id res chain seq x y z
N MET A 1 -21.89 19.65 -29.17
CA MET A 1 -20.66 19.06 -29.75
C MET A 1 -20.15 17.99 -28.80
N PRO A 2 -19.92 16.75 -29.30
CA PRO A 2 -19.77 15.54 -28.50
C PRO A 2 -18.37 15.36 -27.88
N GLY A 3 -18.36 14.73 -26.70
CA GLY A 3 -17.39 13.72 -26.25
C GLY A 3 -15.89 13.99 -26.41
N ARG A 4 -15.26 14.53 -25.36
CA ARG A 4 -13.80 14.48 -25.21
C ARG A 4 -13.39 13.04 -24.85
N ALA A 5 -12.81 12.35 -25.83
CA ALA A 5 -12.28 11.00 -25.74
C ALA A 5 -11.16 10.89 -24.71
N ILE A 6 -11.36 10.08 -23.66
CA ILE A 6 -10.28 9.45 -22.91
C ILE A 6 -10.69 8.01 -22.53
N PRO A 7 -10.50 7.01 -23.40
CA PRO A 7 -10.49 5.61 -22.93
C PRO A 7 -9.35 4.73 -23.48
N SER A 8 -8.33 5.27 -24.17
CA SER A 8 -7.30 4.43 -24.80
C SER A 8 -6.01 4.22 -23.96
N ILE A 9 -5.63 5.15 -23.08
CA ILE A 9 -4.41 5.00 -22.24
C ILE A 9 -4.59 3.95 -21.13
N SER A 10 -5.75 3.93 -20.44
CA SER A 10 -6.00 3.05 -19.29
C SER A 10 -6.20 1.57 -19.67
N ILE A 11 -6.74 1.32 -20.88
CA ILE A 11 -6.99 -0.03 -21.38
C ILE A 11 -5.71 -0.67 -21.94
N CYS A 12 -4.79 0.12 -22.52
CA CYS A 12 -3.49 -0.37 -22.97
C CYS A 12 -2.58 -0.75 -21.78
N GLU A 13 -2.52 0.06 -20.71
CA GLU A 13 -1.78 -0.28 -19.48
C GLU A 13 -2.32 -1.53 -18.78
N ARG A 14 -3.65 -1.64 -18.66
CA ARG A 14 -4.30 -2.81 -18.05
C ARG A 14 -4.03 -4.09 -18.85
N LYS A 15 -3.93 -3.98 -20.18
CA LYS A 15 -3.55 -5.08 -21.08
C LYS A 15 -2.06 -5.42 -20.97
N THR A 16 -1.18 -4.45 -20.77
CA THR A 16 0.26 -4.68 -20.57
C THR A 16 0.54 -5.42 -19.25
N ILE A 17 -0.12 -5.05 -18.15
CA ILE A 17 -0.03 -5.78 -16.86
C ILE A 17 -0.51 -7.24 -17.01
N MET A 18 -1.62 -7.45 -17.70
CA MET A 18 -2.15 -8.78 -18.04
C MET A 18 -1.27 -9.55 -19.06
N SER A 19 -0.45 -8.84 -19.83
CA SER A 19 0.49 -9.45 -20.77
C SER A 19 1.74 -9.98 -20.06
N TYR A 20 2.28 -9.28 -19.05
CA TYR A 20 3.42 -9.78 -18.26
C TYR A 20 3.11 -11.10 -17.54
N THR A 21 1.87 -11.30 -17.06
CA THR A 21 1.43 -12.56 -16.44
C THR A 21 1.22 -13.70 -17.44
N SER A 22 1.16 -13.38 -18.74
CA SER A 22 0.93 -14.34 -19.83
C SER A 22 2.23 -14.79 -20.49
N THR A 23 3.30 -13.98 -20.42
CA THR A 23 4.62 -14.30 -21.01
C THR A 23 5.55 -15.04 -20.05
N LEU A 24 5.42 -14.80 -18.74
CA LEU A 24 6.13 -15.53 -17.69
C LEU A 24 5.16 -16.60 -17.15
N GLY A 25 5.29 -17.84 -17.62
CA GLY A 25 4.34 -18.92 -17.34
C GLY A 25 3.85 -18.96 -15.88
N ASN A 26 2.54 -19.12 -15.72
CA ASN A 26 1.79 -19.23 -14.45
C ASN A 26 1.81 -17.96 -13.54
N PRO A 27 0.65 -17.31 -13.31
CA PRO A 27 0.56 -16.07 -12.52
C PRO A 27 1.02 -16.21 -11.06
N TYR A 28 0.96 -17.42 -10.49
CA TYR A 28 1.44 -17.68 -9.14
C TYR A 28 2.96 -17.56 -9.05
N ILE A 29 3.68 -18.00 -10.09
CA ILE A 29 5.15 -17.92 -10.15
C ILE A 29 5.57 -16.45 -10.24
N ALA A 30 4.89 -15.65 -11.07
CA ALA A 30 5.16 -14.22 -11.17
C ALA A 30 4.95 -13.47 -9.84
N MET A 31 3.83 -13.71 -9.15
CA MET A 31 3.55 -13.11 -7.83
C MET A 31 4.57 -13.53 -6.78
N LEU A 32 5.01 -14.80 -6.82
CA LEU A 32 6.04 -15.33 -5.92
C LEU A 32 7.41 -14.70 -6.21
N THR A 33 7.78 -14.51 -7.48
CA THR A 33 9.01 -13.78 -7.85
C THR A 33 8.97 -12.35 -7.36
N ILE A 34 7.87 -11.62 -7.56
CA ILE A 34 7.71 -10.23 -7.09
C ILE A 34 7.79 -10.16 -5.56
N PHE A 35 7.17 -11.11 -4.85
CA PHE A 35 7.23 -11.19 -3.40
C PHE A 35 8.68 -11.37 -2.89
N ILE A 36 9.42 -12.32 -3.46
CA ILE A 36 10.82 -12.57 -3.07
C ILE A 36 11.70 -11.35 -3.37
N LEU A 37 11.56 -10.76 -4.57
CA LEU A 37 12.31 -9.55 -4.94
C LEU A 37 11.98 -8.38 -3.99
N ALA A 38 10.71 -8.17 -3.63
CA ALA A 38 10.30 -7.15 -2.68
C ALA A 38 10.90 -7.36 -1.28
N CYS A 39 10.98 -8.61 -0.80
CA CYS A 39 11.63 -8.95 0.47
C CYS A 39 13.13 -8.60 0.46
N PHE A 40 13.85 -8.93 -0.63
CA PHE A 40 15.26 -8.55 -0.78
C PHE A 40 15.43 -7.03 -0.72
N VAL A 41 14.64 -6.27 -1.48
CA VAL A 41 14.70 -4.80 -1.47
C VAL A 41 14.40 -4.25 -0.08
N GLY A 42 13.36 -4.75 0.60
CA GLY A 42 13.01 -4.34 1.96
C GLY A 42 14.13 -4.55 2.98
N TYR A 43 14.80 -5.71 2.92
CA TYR A 43 15.95 -6.00 3.77
C TYR A 43 17.09 -5.00 3.57
N TYR A 44 17.50 -4.77 2.32
CA TYR A 44 18.59 -3.83 2.00
C TYR A 44 18.28 -2.38 2.43
N VAL A 45 17.02 -1.94 2.31
CA VAL A 45 16.59 -0.60 2.71
C VAL A 45 16.66 -0.42 4.22
N VAL A 46 16.18 -1.39 5.00
CA VAL A 46 16.17 -1.32 6.48
C VAL A 46 17.59 -1.43 7.05
N TRP A 47 18.48 -2.20 6.42
CA TRP A 47 19.86 -2.39 6.90
C TRP A 47 20.76 -1.15 6.76
N LYS A 48 20.37 -0.16 5.96
CA LYS A 48 21.18 1.05 5.69
C LYS A 48 20.85 2.24 6.60
N VAL A 49 20.03 2.05 7.63
CA VAL A 49 19.61 3.11 8.56
C VAL A 49 20.64 3.33 9.67
N THR A 50 20.80 4.58 10.12
CA THR A 50 21.63 4.90 11.30
C THR A 50 21.00 4.38 12.59
N PRO A 51 21.77 3.88 13.59
CA PRO A 51 21.24 3.25 14.80
C PRO A 51 20.27 4.11 15.63
N ALA A 52 20.43 5.44 15.61
CA ALA A 52 19.53 6.37 16.30
C ALA A 52 18.09 6.36 15.74
N LEU A 53 17.89 5.84 14.53
CA LEU A 53 16.61 5.87 13.83
C LEU A 53 15.83 4.55 13.89
N HIS A 54 16.27 3.52 14.61
CA HIS A 54 15.50 2.27 14.71
C HIS A 54 14.12 2.48 15.35
N THR A 55 14.00 3.36 16.36
CA THR A 55 12.73 3.69 17.01
C THR A 55 11.77 4.46 16.09
N PRO A 56 12.17 5.54 15.37
CA PRO A 56 11.29 6.18 14.40
C PRO A 56 11.01 5.27 13.19
N LEU A 57 11.96 4.42 12.77
CA LEU A 57 11.74 3.45 11.70
C LEU A 57 10.64 2.44 12.08
N MET A 58 10.63 1.98 13.33
CA MET A 58 9.58 1.10 13.84
C MET A 58 8.19 1.76 13.80
N SER A 59 8.11 3.07 14.05
CA SER A 59 6.85 3.82 13.92
C SER A 59 6.43 3.98 12.46
N VAL A 60 7.38 4.18 11.54
CA VAL A 60 7.10 4.29 10.10
C VAL A 60 6.60 2.96 9.53
N THR A 61 7.21 1.83 9.90
CA THR A 61 6.75 0.52 9.43
C THR A 61 5.36 0.17 9.93
N ASN A 62 4.97 0.65 11.12
CA ASN A 62 3.59 0.56 11.61
C ASN A 62 2.63 1.35 10.70
N ALA A 63 2.99 2.58 10.31
CA ALA A 63 2.18 3.37 9.36
C ALA A 63 2.06 2.69 7.98
N ILE A 64 3.15 2.11 7.46
CA ILE A 64 3.18 1.45 6.15
C ILE A 64 2.33 0.17 6.12
N SER A 65 2.24 -0.55 7.24
CA SER A 65 1.37 -1.73 7.38
C SER A 65 -0.11 -1.42 7.08
N SER A 66 -0.51 -0.15 7.16
CA SER A 66 -1.86 0.32 6.82
C SER A 66 -2.27 0.20 5.35
N ILE A 67 -1.44 -0.43 4.49
CA ILE A 67 -1.82 -0.79 3.11
C ILE A 67 -3.13 -1.60 3.03
N ILE A 68 -3.54 -2.23 4.15
CA ILE A 68 -4.84 -2.88 4.34
C ILE A 68 -6.05 -1.99 3.99
N ILE A 69 -5.90 -0.66 4.01
CA ILE A 69 -6.97 0.27 3.63
C ILE A 69 -7.48 0.03 2.21
N LEU A 70 -6.62 -0.44 1.29
CA LEU A 70 -7.02 -0.78 -0.07
C LEU A 70 -8.04 -1.92 -0.09
N GLY A 71 -7.83 -2.94 0.75
CA GLY A 71 -8.78 -4.05 0.89
C GLY A 71 -10.09 -3.61 1.53
N ALA A 72 -10.01 -2.76 2.56
CA ALA A 72 -11.19 -2.20 3.22
C ALA A 72 -12.02 -1.33 2.27
N LEU A 73 -11.38 -0.55 1.39
CA LEU A 73 -12.06 0.28 0.39
C LEU A 73 -12.79 -0.56 -0.66
N ILE A 74 -12.19 -1.66 -1.11
CA ILE A 74 -12.83 -2.60 -2.04
C ILE A 74 -14.05 -3.26 -1.38
N ALA A 75 -13.92 -3.65 -0.11
CA ALA A 75 -15.03 -4.22 0.66
C ALA A 75 -16.16 -3.20 0.90
N ALA A 76 -15.82 -1.95 1.25
CA ALA A 76 -16.79 -0.88 1.45
C ALA A 76 -17.53 -0.50 0.15
N GLY A 77 -16.85 -0.55 -1.00
CA GLY A 77 -17.44 -0.29 -2.32
C GLY A 77 -18.17 -1.49 -2.94
N SER A 78 -18.20 -2.64 -2.28
CA SER A 78 -18.84 -3.84 -2.81
C SER A 78 -20.36 -3.75 -2.73
N LYS A 79 -21.04 -4.09 -3.83
CA LYS A 79 -22.52 -4.06 -3.94
C LYS A 79 -23.20 -5.28 -3.29
N LEU A 80 -22.42 -6.25 -2.77
CA LEU A 80 -22.93 -7.46 -2.15
C LEU A 80 -23.20 -7.20 -0.66
N THR A 81 -24.48 -7.15 -0.27
CA THR A 81 -25.00 -7.14 1.12
C THR A 81 -24.55 -5.99 2.04
N GLY A 82 -25.52 -5.31 2.68
CA GLY A 82 -25.26 -4.15 3.53
C GLY A 82 -24.30 -4.40 4.70
N THR A 83 -24.21 -5.64 5.20
CA THR A 83 -23.25 -6.01 6.26
C THR A 83 -21.80 -5.86 5.82
N THR A 84 -21.45 -6.20 4.57
CA THR A 84 -20.06 -6.08 4.08
C THR A 84 -19.67 -4.62 3.91
N THR A 85 -20.61 -3.78 3.45
CA THR A 85 -20.43 -2.33 3.34
C THR A 85 -20.21 -1.69 4.71
N ILE A 86 -20.98 -2.09 5.73
CA ILE A 86 -20.83 -1.58 7.11
C ILE A 86 -19.48 -2.01 7.69
N LEU A 87 -19.13 -3.30 7.59
CA LEU A 87 -17.84 -3.81 8.06
C LEU A 87 -16.66 -3.19 7.31
N GLY A 88 -16.79 -2.99 6.00
CA GLY A 88 -15.82 -2.28 5.18
C GLY A 88 -15.64 -0.83 5.62
N GLY A 89 -16.73 -0.13 5.95
CA GLY A 89 -16.68 1.22 6.52
C GLY A 89 -15.94 1.29 7.86
N ILE A 90 -16.22 0.34 8.76
CA ILE A 90 -15.50 0.22 10.04
C ILE A 90 -14.01 -0.09 9.80
N ALA A 91 -13.70 -0.98 8.86
CA ALA A 91 -12.33 -1.33 8.50
C ALA A 91 -11.56 -0.13 7.93
N VAL A 92 -12.19 0.71 7.11
CA VAL A 92 -11.59 1.97 6.62
C VAL A 92 -11.31 2.93 7.79
N LEU A 93 -12.25 3.05 8.74
CA LEU A 93 -12.06 3.90 9.92
C LEU A 93 -10.85 3.43 10.75
N ILE A 94 -10.77 2.14 11.08
CA ILE A 94 -9.65 1.56 11.85
C ILE A 94 -8.33 1.72 11.09
N ALA A 95 -8.32 1.44 9.79
CA ALA A 95 -7.13 1.61 8.96
C ALA A 95 -6.68 3.08 8.93
N SER A 96 -7.61 4.03 8.84
CA SER A 96 -7.28 5.46 8.87
C SER A 96 -6.60 5.88 10.18
N ILE A 97 -7.03 5.35 11.32
CA ILE A 97 -6.43 5.63 12.64
C ILE A 97 -4.98 5.14 12.67
N ASN A 98 -4.69 3.97 12.11
CA ASN A 98 -3.33 3.43 12.05
C ASN A 98 -2.42 4.28 11.15
N ILE A 99 -2.92 4.74 10.00
CA ILE A 99 -2.23 5.69 9.11
C ILE A 99 -1.89 6.97 9.85
N PHE A 100 -2.90 7.69 10.35
CA PHE A 100 -2.71 9.00 10.96
C PHE A 100 -1.91 8.91 12.27
N GLY A 101 -2.18 7.91 13.10
CA GLY A 101 -1.44 7.67 14.34
C GLY A 101 0.04 7.37 14.09
N GLY A 102 0.33 6.47 13.15
CA GLY A 102 1.71 6.11 12.79
C GLY A 102 2.52 7.30 12.26
N PHE A 103 1.92 8.14 11.41
CA PHE A 103 2.59 9.33 10.89
C PHE A 103 2.75 10.44 11.93
N VAL A 104 1.76 10.70 12.79
CA VAL A 104 1.86 11.74 13.85
C VAL A 104 2.94 11.38 14.87
N VAL A 105 3.01 10.11 15.30
CA VAL A 105 4.04 9.65 16.25
C VAL A 105 5.43 9.74 15.63
N THR A 106 5.59 9.27 14.39
CA THR A 106 6.85 9.42 13.64
C THR A 106 7.27 10.89 13.58
N HIS A 107 6.35 11.80 13.27
CA HIS A 107 6.65 13.22 13.15
C HIS A 107 7.06 13.85 14.50
N ARG A 108 6.49 13.37 15.62
CA ARG A 108 6.91 13.77 16.96
C ARG A 108 8.30 13.25 17.32
N MET A 109 8.63 12.02 16.93
CA MET A 109 9.94 11.39 17.16
C MET A 109 11.04 12.05 16.32
N LEU A 110 10.80 12.29 15.03
CA LEU A 110 11.76 12.94 14.13
C LEU A 110 11.98 14.42 14.46
N ARG A 111 10.98 15.09 15.04
CA ARG A 111 11.11 16.48 15.50
C ARG A 111 12.13 16.63 16.63
N MET A 112 12.42 15.56 17.39
CA MET A 112 13.45 15.55 18.43
C MET A 112 14.88 15.40 17.88
N TYR A 113 15.03 14.99 16.62
CA TYR A 113 16.32 14.96 15.90
C TYR A 113 16.57 16.22 15.07
N ARG A 114 15.59 17.13 15.00
CA ARG A 114 15.73 18.41 14.34
C ARG A 114 16.55 19.33 15.26
N LYS A 115 17.85 19.38 14.98
CA LYS A 115 18.77 20.34 15.60
C LYS A 115 18.22 21.76 15.47
N GLN A 116 18.27 22.48 16.58
CA GLN A 116 18.69 23.87 16.56
C GLN A 116 20.17 23.90 16.18
#